data_AF-A0A969B5L5-F1
#
_entry.id   AF-A0A969B5L5-F1
#
_cell.length_a   1.000
_cell.length_b   1.000
_cell.length_c   1.000
_cell.angle_alpha   90.00
_cell.angle_beta   90.00
_cell.angle_gamma   90.00
#
_symmetry.space_group_name_H-M   'P 1'
#
loop_
_entity.id
_entity.type
_entity.pdbx_description
1 polymer ?
#
loop_
_entity_poly.entity_id
_entity_poly.type
_entity_poly.pdbx_seq_one_letter_code
_entity_poly.pdbx_strand_id
1 'polypeptide(L)'
;MEIETNKVKHDVYVGNQIGQKLEGAFHIGYALKYENLKYYILKLWPFPNVTYYLSMNRDSSDKFTIFTKKVENESGEHFQNPVGYAVLRGDLKEYLEINMRLPKQKVYMSIYPSN
;
A
#
# COMPACT_ATOMS: atom_id res chain seq x y z
N MET A 1 -23.93 -8.78 -15.26
CA MET A 1 -24.02 -9.09 -13.82
C MET A 1 -22.63 -8.77 -13.27
N GLU A 2 -22.42 -7.52 -12.84
CA GLU A 2 -21.16 -7.14 -12.22
C GLU A 2 -21.09 -7.89 -10.89
N ILE A 3 -20.11 -8.77 -10.75
CA ILE A 3 -19.80 -9.37 -9.45
C ILE A 3 -19.31 -8.22 -8.59
N GLU A 4 -20.12 -7.78 -7.63
CA GLU A 4 -19.69 -6.83 -6.60
C GLU A 4 -18.47 -7.44 -5.93
N THR A 5 -17.30 -6.97 -6.36
CA THR A 5 -16.04 -7.44 -5.80
C THR A 5 -15.89 -6.70 -4.50
N ASN A 6 -16.09 -7.41 -3.38
CA ASN A 6 -15.86 -6.88 -2.05
C ASN A 6 -14.50 -6.19 -2.01
N LYS A 7 -14.54 -4.89 -1.70
CA LYS A 7 -13.36 -4.04 -1.63
C LYS A 7 -13.25 -3.46 -0.23
N VAL A 8 -12.05 -3.54 0.33
CA VAL A 8 -11.70 -2.96 1.61
C VAL A 8 -10.76 -1.79 1.36
N LYS A 9 -11.12 -0.61 1.89
CA LYS A 9 -10.31 0.60 1.78
C LYS A 9 -9.47 0.77 3.04
N HIS A 10 -8.20 1.09 2.87
CA HIS A 10 -7.28 1.44 3.97
C HIS A 10 -6.75 2.85 3.75
N ASP A 11 -6.82 3.70 4.76
CA ASP A 11 -6.32 5.06 4.65
C ASP A 11 -4.78 5.11 4.68
N VAL A 12 -4.21 6.07 3.96
CA VAL A 12 -2.77 6.26 3.83
C VAL A 12 -2.39 7.66 4.29
N TYR A 13 -1.36 7.75 5.12
CA TYR A 13 -0.94 8.95 5.81
C TYR A 13 0.56 9.22 5.61
N VAL A 14 0.94 10.47 5.77
CA VAL A 14 2.32 10.89 6.10
C VAL A 14 2.35 11.41 7.52
N GLY A 15 3.49 11.31 8.18
CA GLY A 15 3.66 11.84 9.53
C GLY A 15 4.99 11.44 10.15
N ASN A 16 5.19 11.83 11.40
CA ASN A 16 6.38 11.48 12.17
C ASN A 16 6.07 10.31 13.10
N GLN A 17 6.81 9.21 12.95
CA GLN A 17 6.71 8.11 13.91
C GLN A 17 7.45 8.49 15.18
N ILE A 18 6.73 8.54 16.31
CA ILE A 18 7.29 8.73 17.65
C ILE A 18 6.83 7.56 18.50
N GLY A 19 7.75 6.62 18.75
CA GLY A 19 7.43 5.33 19.36
C GLY A 19 6.44 4.54 18.50
N GLN A 20 5.28 4.21 19.09
CA GLN A 20 4.20 3.43 18.45
C GLN A 20 3.11 4.30 17.82
N LYS A 21 3.27 5.64 17.83
CA LYS A 21 2.26 6.58 17.35
C LYS A 21 2.77 7.35 16.13
N LEU A 22 1.82 7.76 15.28
CA LEU A 22 2.04 8.67 14.17
C LEU A 22 1.60 10.07 14.58
N GLU A 23 2.54 10.96 14.85
CA GLU A 23 2.26 12.37 15.15
C GLU A 23 2.18 13.20 13.87
N GLY A 24 1.29 14.19 13.87
CA GLY A 24 1.06 15.05 12.71
C GLY A 24 0.58 14.28 11.48
N ALA A 25 -0.20 13.21 11.69
CA ALA A 25 -0.72 12.38 10.62
C ALA A 25 -1.57 13.21 9.64
N PHE A 26 -1.14 13.25 8.39
CA PHE A 26 -1.84 13.91 7.30
C PHE A 26 -2.24 12.86 6.26
N HIS A 27 -3.53 12.78 5.97
CA HIS A 27 -4.07 11.83 5.00
C HIS A 27 -3.63 12.23 3.58
N ILE A 28 -3.10 11.27 2.82
CA ILE A 28 -2.57 11.48 1.46
C ILE A 28 -3.11 10.49 0.44
N GLY A 29 -4.14 9.71 0.77
CA GLY A 29 -4.71 8.74 -0.15
C GLY A 29 -5.18 7.46 0.53
N TYR A 30 -5.27 6.40 -0.25
CA TYR A 30 -5.85 5.14 0.20
C TYR A 30 -5.26 3.95 -0.56
N ALA A 31 -5.37 2.77 0.05
CA ALA A 31 -5.11 1.49 -0.56
C ALA A 31 -6.41 0.67 -0.64
N LEU A 32 -6.67 0.07 -1.80
CA LEU A 32 -7.82 -0.81 -2.01
C LEU A 32 -7.36 -2.27 -2.03
N LYS A 33 -7.99 -3.10 -1.21
CA LYS A 33 -7.84 -4.55 -1.19
C LYS A 33 -9.10 -5.19 -1.72
N TYR A 34 -8.98 -5.92 -2.82
CA TYR A 34 -10.07 -6.72 -3.37
C TYR A 34 -9.89 -8.17 -2.94
N GLU A 35 -10.97 -8.88 -2.63
CA GLU A 35 -10.92 -10.28 -2.16
C GLU A 35 -10.23 -11.22 -3.15
N ASN A 36 -10.43 -11.01 -4.44
CA ASN A 36 -9.85 -11.83 -5.51
C ASN A 36 -8.40 -11.45 -5.86
N LEU A 37 -7.85 -10.36 -5.31
CA LEU A 37 -6.52 -9.88 -5.64
C LEU A 37 -5.53 -10.18 -4.52
N LYS A 38 -4.32 -10.64 -4.89
CA LYS A 38 -3.23 -10.90 -3.93
C LYS A 38 -2.41 -9.64 -3.56
N TYR A 39 -2.78 -8.49 -4.09
CA TYR A 39 -2.10 -7.21 -3.91
C TYR A 39 -3.09 -6.11 -3.50
N TYR A 40 -2.57 -4.96 -3.07
CA TYR A 40 -3.33 -3.74 -2.85
C TYR A 40 -3.12 -2.77 -4.01
N ILE A 41 -4.15 -2.02 -4.37
CA ILE A 41 -4.05 -0.88 -5.29
C ILE A 41 -3.89 0.38 -4.46
N LEU A 42 -2.72 0.99 -4.51
CA LEU A 42 -2.37 2.18 -3.75
C LEU A 42 -2.52 3.44 -4.62
N LYS A 43 -3.31 4.40 -4.11
CA LYS A 43 -3.60 5.68 -4.74
C LYS A 43 -3.19 6.81 -3.79
N LEU A 44 -2.26 7.66 -4.25
CA LEU A 44 -1.71 8.76 -3.47
C LEU A 44 -2.11 10.10 -4.12
N TRP A 45 -2.70 11.00 -3.35
CA TRP A 45 -3.12 12.34 -3.81
C TRP A 45 -1.97 13.19 -4.38
N PRO A 46 -0.73 13.15 -3.85
CA PRO A 46 0.38 13.87 -4.47
C PRO A 46 0.77 13.35 -5.87
N PHE A 47 0.31 12.14 -6.26
CA PHE A 47 0.59 11.53 -7.56
C PHE A 47 -0.70 10.93 -8.16
N PRO A 48 -1.70 11.76 -8.50
CA PRO A 48 -3.05 11.29 -8.83
C PRO A 48 -3.10 10.41 -10.09
N ASN A 49 -2.14 10.62 -11.01
CA ASN A 49 -2.05 9.89 -12.28
C ASN A 49 -1.22 8.60 -12.18
N VAL A 50 -0.70 8.27 -10.99
CA VAL A 50 0.11 7.07 -10.79
C VAL A 50 -0.69 6.04 -10.00
N THR A 51 -0.74 4.82 -10.51
CA THR A 51 -1.27 3.67 -9.78
C THR A 51 -0.11 2.85 -9.26
N TYR A 52 -0.07 2.66 -7.95
CA TYR A 52 0.92 1.79 -7.32
C TYR A 52 0.26 0.45 -6.99
N TYR A 53 1.03 -0.62 -7.13
CA TYR A 53 0.63 -1.97 -6.81
C TYR A 53 1.51 -2.48 -5.68
N LEU A 54 0.91 -2.70 -4.50
CA LEU A 54 1.60 -3.18 -3.32
C LEU A 54 1.37 -4.69 -3.19
N SER A 55 2.40 -5.48 -3.46
CA SER A 55 2.32 -6.94 -3.50
C SER A 55 3.14 -7.56 -2.36
N MET A 56 2.58 -8.55 -1.68
CA MET A 56 3.29 -9.29 -0.62
C MET A 56 4.40 -10.14 -1.24
N ASN A 57 5.57 -10.15 -0.62
CA ASN A 57 6.69 -10.96 -1.06
C ASN A 57 6.41 -12.45 -0.76
N ARG A 58 6.78 -13.35 -1.67
CA ARG A 58 6.46 -14.79 -1.54
C ARG A 58 7.00 -15.44 -0.25
N ASP A 59 8.16 -14.97 0.19
CA ASP A 59 8.90 -15.55 1.32
C ASP A 59 8.74 -14.75 2.63
N SER A 60 7.73 -13.87 2.72
CA SER A 60 7.52 -12.99 3.88
C SER A 60 6.04 -12.77 4.16
N SER A 61 5.65 -12.77 5.44
CA SER A 61 4.30 -12.39 5.86
C SER A 61 4.15 -10.88 6.16
N ASP A 62 5.27 -10.17 6.24
CA ASP A 62 5.39 -8.79 6.73
C ASP A 62 6.06 -7.83 5.73
N LYS A 63 6.59 -8.33 4.62
CA LYS A 63 7.29 -7.53 3.60
C LYS A 63 6.53 -7.50 2.29
N PHE A 64 6.51 -6.33 1.68
CA PHE A 64 5.80 -6.04 0.45
C PHE A 64 6.70 -5.25 -0.49
N THR A 65 6.49 -5.43 -1.80
CA THR A 65 7.15 -4.64 -2.84
C THR A 65 6.12 -3.76 -3.54
N ILE A 66 6.50 -2.52 -3.85
CA ILE A 66 5.66 -1.53 -4.53
C ILE A 66 6.10 -1.43 -5.98
N PHE A 67 5.16 -1.60 -6.90
CA PHE A 67 5.37 -1.55 -8.34
C PHE A 67 4.52 -0.45 -8.97
N THR A 68 4.95 0.12 -10.11
CA THR A 68 4.16 1.11 -10.86
C THR A 68 3.48 0.55 -12.09
N LYS A 69 3.73 -0.72 -12.43
CA LYS A 69 3.20 -1.35 -13.62
C LYS A 69 2.70 -2.76 -13.32
N LYS A 70 1.48 -3.06 -13.75
CA LYS A 70 0.90 -4.40 -13.84
C LYS A 70 0.79 -4.79 -15.31
N VAL A 71 1.20 -6.01 -15.65
CA VAL A 71 1.07 -6.60 -16.99
C VAL A 71 0.32 -7.90 -16.83
N GLU A 72 -0.67 -8.13 -17.69
CA GLU A 72 -1.42 -9.38 -17.76
C GLU A 72 -1.05 -10.08 -19.06
N ASN A 73 -0.72 -11.38 -18.98
CA ASN A 73 -0.45 -12.23 -20.13
C ASN A 73 -1.07 -13.62 -19.92
N GLU A 74 -0.88 -14.54 -20.87
CA GLU A 74 -1.39 -15.92 -20.79
C GLU A 74 -0.85 -16.70 -19.58
N SER A 75 0.29 -16.28 -19.01
CA SER A 75 0.91 -16.88 -17.81
C SER A 75 0.41 -16.25 -16.50
N GLY A 76 -0.42 -15.20 -16.57
CA GLY A 76 -1.04 -14.54 -15.42
C GLY A 76 -0.62 -13.07 -15.22
N GLU A 77 -0.82 -12.59 -14.00
CA GLU A 77 -0.51 -11.21 -13.61
C GLU A 77 0.96 -11.07 -13.17
N HIS A 78 1.66 -10.12 -13.77
CA HIS A 78 3.05 -9.79 -13.45
C HIS A 78 3.21 -8.32 -13.07
N PHE A 79 4.06 -8.06 -12.08
CA PHE A 79 4.40 -6.70 -11.66
C PHE A 79 5.78 -6.31 -12.17
N GLN A 80 5.90 -5.07 -12.64
CA GLN A 80 7.13 -4.50 -13.20
C GLN A 80 7.40 -3.13 -12.58
N ASN A 81 8.63 -2.64 -12.72
CA ASN A 81 9.08 -1.34 -12.22
C ASN A 81 8.93 -1.21 -10.67
N PRO A 82 9.75 -1.92 -9.88
CA PRO A 82 9.76 -1.75 -8.44
C PRO A 82 10.23 -0.32 -8.10
N VAL A 83 9.47 0.37 -7.25
CA VAL A 83 9.73 1.78 -6.86
C VAL A 83 9.86 1.98 -5.36
N GLY A 84 9.65 0.92 -4.58
CA GLY A 84 9.71 0.96 -3.13
C GLY A 84 9.32 -0.37 -2.52
N TYR A 85 9.24 -0.39 -1.20
CA TYR A 85 8.82 -1.54 -0.41
C TYR A 85 7.97 -1.07 0.76
N ALA A 86 7.22 -1.98 1.36
CA ALA A 86 6.53 -1.72 2.61
C ALA A 86 6.78 -2.83 3.62
N VAL A 87 6.68 -2.50 4.90
CA VAL A 87 6.97 -3.42 5.98
C VAL A 87 5.97 -3.27 7.12
N LEU A 88 5.45 -4.40 7.60
CA LEU A 88 4.62 -4.44 8.80
C LEU A 88 5.56 -4.57 10.00
N ARG A 89 5.82 -3.46 10.67
CA ARG A 89 6.77 -3.47 11.79
C ARG A 89 6.09 -3.93 13.07
N GLY A 90 6.79 -4.74 13.86
CA GLY A 90 6.27 -5.23 15.15
C GLY A 90 6.07 -4.13 16.19
N ASP A 91 6.74 -2.98 16.05
CA ASP A 91 6.67 -1.82 16.94
C ASP A 91 5.65 -0.75 16.50
N LEU A 92 5.11 -0.85 15.27
CA LEU A 92 4.10 0.05 14.74
C LEU A 92 2.90 -0.77 14.22
N LYS A 93 2.25 -1.49 15.13
CA LYS A 93 1.26 -2.53 14.80
C LYS A 93 0.03 -2.04 14.06
N GLU A 94 -0.26 -0.74 14.10
CA GLU A 94 -1.43 -0.15 13.45
C GLU A 94 -1.17 0.25 11.99
N TYR A 95 0.10 0.28 11.57
CA TYR A 95 0.48 0.78 10.25
C TYR A 95 1.48 -0.12 9.52
N LEU A 96 1.25 -0.27 8.22
CA LEU A 96 2.26 -0.72 7.28
C LEU A 96 3.14 0.48 6.88
N GLU A 97 4.43 0.42 7.18
CA GLU A 97 5.37 1.48 6.80
C GLU A 97 5.74 1.34 5.32
N ILE A 98 5.41 2.35 4.52
CA ILE A 98 5.65 2.42 3.09
C ILE A 98 6.89 3.28 2.83
N ASN A 99 7.90 2.64 2.26
CA ASN A 99 9.17 3.24 1.88
C ASN A 99 9.25 3.37 0.36
N MET A 100 8.99 4.58 -0.13
CA MET A 100 9.10 4.95 -1.53
C MET A 100 9.77 6.32 -1.63
N ARG A 101 10.31 6.68 -2.80
CA ARG A 101 11.02 7.95 -3.00
C ARG A 101 10.05 9.14 -2.96
N LEU A 102 9.69 9.56 -1.76
CA LEU A 102 8.91 10.76 -1.50
C LEU A 102 9.76 11.79 -0.76
N PRO A 103 9.59 13.10 -1.04
CA PRO A 103 10.39 14.12 -0.38
C PRO A 103 10.15 14.13 1.13
N LYS A 104 11.20 13.80 1.91
CA LYS A 104 11.34 14.06 3.36
C LYS A 104 10.29 13.47 4.31
N GLN A 105 9.37 12.64 3.83
CA GLN A 105 8.29 12.07 4.66
C GLN A 105 8.16 10.57 4.43
N LYS A 106 7.99 9.83 5.52
CA LYS A 106 7.59 8.42 5.49
C LYS A 106 6.09 8.31 5.29
N VAL A 107 5.67 7.27 4.57
CA VAL A 107 4.26 6.97 4.33
C VAL A 107 3.84 5.79 5.18
N TYR A 108 2.60 5.81 5.65
CA TYR A 108 2.02 4.80 6.52
C TYR A 108 0.63 4.46 6.03
N MET A 109 0.36 3.18 5.80
CA MET A 109 -0.98 2.69 5.47
C MET A 109 -1.59 2.05 6.71
N SER A 110 -2.79 2.46 7.10
CA SER A 110 -3.52 1.81 8.19
C SER A 110 -3.79 0.35 7.85
N ILE A 111 -3.53 -0.57 8.78
CA ILE A 111 -3.94 -1.97 8.60
C ILE A 111 -5.44 -2.16 8.84
N TYR A 112 -6.10 -1.18 9.46
CA TYR A 112 -7.54 -1.20 9.71
C TYR A 112 -8.30 -0.64 8.51
N PRO A 113 -9.44 -1.26 8.16
CA PRO A 113 -10.29 -0.75 7.11
C PRO A 113 -10.92 0.59 7.51
N SER A 114 -11.17 1.41 6.50
CA SER A 114 -11.82 2.71 6.57
C SER A 114 -13.19 2.61 5.90
N ASN A 115 -14.20 3.26 6.50
CA ASN A 115 -15.57 3.31 5.96
C ASN A 115 -15.65 4.13 4.66
#